data_AF-A0A5M8QZ26-F1
#
_entry.id   AF-A0A5M8QZ26-F1
#
_cell.length_a   1.000
_cell.length_b   1.000
_cell.length_c   1.000
_cell.angle_alpha   90.00
_cell.angle_beta   90.00
_cell.angle_gamma   90.00
#
_symmetry.space_group_name_H-M   'P 1'
#
loop_
_entity.id
_entity.type
_entity.pdbx_description
1 polymer ?
#
loop_
_entity_poly.entity_id
_entity_poly.type
_entity_poly.pdbx_seq_one_letter_code
_entity_poly.pdbx_strand_id
1 'polypeptide(L)'
;MKKSKEEIAQSLQGWWRPELLFELKVALDFYKLYQESLLTCDGVIEEALSRCVPEESVLKPVVKIPSDKKKQNSKNAPTFNVSQIALRYFQTDLFAISGIGNSTVLCLLTTLGKDIHKFATAKSFASWLRLVPNNKISGGRILSHRTPAGKSYIATALRQAANSIGNQANHELNPFFKRIAYKKGRVAAITATARKLAVIIWNMITKMEPYQKTQLKANDQRTKKAGIRQVQRRLAALDLSQDELITLFSNSSFSNS
;
A
#
# COMPACT_ATOMS: atom_id res chain seq x y z
N MET A 1 8.41 7.54 -23.87
CA MET A 1 8.44 9.01 -23.68
C MET A 1 7.07 9.58 -24.03
N LYS A 2 6.61 10.64 -23.36
CA LYS A 2 5.35 11.31 -23.76
C LYS A 2 5.65 12.12 -25.03
N LYS A 3 4.94 11.83 -26.13
CA LYS A 3 5.06 12.56 -27.41
C LYS A 3 4.65 14.03 -27.20
N SER A 4 5.23 14.93 -27.99
CA SER A 4 4.90 16.36 -27.92
C SER A 4 3.45 16.60 -28.39
N LYS A 5 2.83 17.71 -27.97
CA LYS A 5 1.47 18.05 -28.42
C LYS A 5 1.37 18.15 -29.95
N GLU A 6 2.43 18.66 -30.57
CA GLU A 6 2.56 18.81 -32.02
C GLU A 6 2.67 17.45 -32.71
N GLU A 7 3.47 16.52 -32.18
CA GLU A 7 3.56 15.15 -32.69
C GLU A 7 2.24 14.38 -32.57
N ILE A 8 1.49 14.62 -31.49
CA ILE A 8 0.16 14.03 -31.30
C ILE A 8 -0.81 14.62 -32.33
N ALA A 9 -0.80 15.94 -32.55
CA ALA A 9 -1.65 16.60 -33.55
C ALA A 9 -1.33 16.13 -34.98
N GLN A 10 -0.04 15.99 -35.32
CA GLN A 10 0.39 15.45 -36.61
C GLN A 10 0.02 13.97 -36.80
N SER A 11 -0.07 13.20 -35.71
CA SER A 11 -0.55 11.81 -35.74
C SER A 11 -2.08 11.72 -35.91
N LEU A 12 -2.81 12.80 -35.63
CA LEU A 12 -4.26 12.91 -35.82
C LEU A 12 -4.58 13.37 -37.26
N GLN A 13 -4.00 12.70 -38.25
CA GLN A 13 -4.34 12.86 -39.66
C GLN A 13 -5.16 11.64 -40.12
N GLY A 14 -6.32 11.87 -40.73
CA GLY A 14 -7.22 10.80 -41.14
C GLY A 14 -8.54 11.33 -41.67
N TRP A 15 -9.41 10.41 -42.12
CA TRP A 15 -10.76 10.75 -42.54
C TRP A 15 -11.67 10.84 -41.33
N TRP A 16 -12.03 12.07 -40.95
CA TRP A 16 -12.85 12.34 -39.77
C TRP A 16 -14.33 12.42 -40.14
N ARG A 17 -15.14 11.53 -39.60
CA ARG A 17 -16.60 11.59 -39.74
C ARG A 17 -17.17 12.69 -38.83
N PRO A 18 -18.04 13.58 -39.34
CA PRO A 18 -18.57 14.69 -38.55
C PRO A 18 -19.37 14.24 -37.34
N GLU A 19 -20.06 13.09 -37.41
CA GLU A 19 -20.84 12.53 -36.31
C GLU A 19 -19.94 12.09 -35.14
N LEU A 20 -18.80 11.44 -35.44
CA LEU A 20 -17.83 11.00 -34.44
C LEU A 20 -17.10 12.18 -33.80
N LEU A 21 -16.82 13.24 -34.58
CA LEU A 21 -16.25 14.48 -34.05
C LEU A 21 -17.20 15.17 -33.08
N PHE A 22 -18.51 15.18 -33.38
CA PHE A 22 -19.53 15.70 -32.48
C PHE A 22 -19.59 14.90 -31.18
N GLU A 23 -19.63 13.57 -31.26
CA GLU A 23 -19.63 12.69 -30.08
C GLU A 23 -18.40 12.93 -29.19
N LEU A 24 -17.20 12.99 -29.80
CA LEU A 24 -15.96 13.27 -29.09
C LEU A 24 -15.98 14.64 -28.41
N LYS A 25 -16.51 15.66 -29.08
CA LYS A 25 -16.67 17.01 -28.52
C LYS A 25 -17.58 16.99 -27.30
N VAL A 26 -18.75 16.37 -27.41
CA VAL A 26 -19.69 16.24 -26.28
C VAL A 26 -19.05 15.49 -25.12
N ALA A 27 -18.34 14.39 -25.38
CA ALA A 27 -17.63 13.63 -24.34
C ALA A 27 -16.54 14.47 -23.65
N LEU A 28 -15.80 15.30 -24.41
CA LEU A 28 -14.80 16.21 -23.86
C LEU A 28 -15.43 17.32 -23.00
N ASP A 29 -16.58 17.84 -23.41
CA ASP A 29 -17.31 18.87 -22.65
C ASP A 29 -17.80 18.32 -21.31
N PHE A 30 -18.37 17.10 -21.30
CA PHE A 30 -18.69 16.40 -20.04
C PHE A 30 -17.45 16.16 -19.17
N TYR A 31 -16.34 15.75 -19.77
CA TYR A 31 -15.09 15.54 -19.04
C TYR A 31 -14.62 16.83 -18.32
N LYS A 32 -14.66 17.97 -19.01
CA LYS A 32 -14.30 19.27 -18.42
C LYS A 32 -15.24 19.67 -17.28
N LEU A 33 -16.54 19.50 -17.47
CA LEU A 33 -17.55 19.78 -16.44
C LEU A 33 -17.28 18.96 -15.16
N TYR A 34 -16.99 17.66 -15.30
CA TYR A 34 -16.65 16.83 -14.15
C TYR A 34 -15.34 17.26 -13.50
N GLN A 35 -14.35 17.68 -14.28
CA GLN A 35 -13.07 18.16 -13.75
C GLN A 35 -13.27 19.43 -12.90
N GLU A 36 -14.06 20.39 -13.36
CA GLU A 36 -14.40 21.60 -12.59
C GLU A 36 -15.18 21.28 -11.31
N SER A 37 -16.14 20.35 -11.39
CA SER A 37 -16.90 19.90 -10.23
C SER A 37 -16.00 19.21 -9.20
N LEU A 38 -15.04 18.39 -9.64
CA LEU A 38 -14.06 17.76 -8.75
C LEU A 38 -13.14 18.78 -8.07
N LEU A 39 -12.71 19.82 -8.79
CA LEU A 39 -11.92 20.92 -8.20
C LEU A 39 -12.70 21.66 -7.12
N THR A 40 -13.99 21.88 -7.35
CA THR A 40 -14.89 22.50 -6.36
C THR A 40 -15.00 21.62 -5.11
N CYS A 41 -15.18 20.31 -5.29
CA CYS A 41 -15.19 19.34 -4.18
C CYS A 41 -13.86 19.34 -3.41
N ASP A 42 -12.72 19.40 -4.09
CA ASP A 42 -11.40 19.45 -3.45
C ASP A 42 -11.28 20.67 -2.52
N GLY A 43 -11.78 21.84 -2.93
CA GLY A 43 -11.81 23.04 -2.09
C GLY A 43 -12.67 22.86 -0.83
N VAL A 44 -13.86 22.28 -0.98
CA VAL A 44 -14.75 21.99 0.17
C VAL A 44 -14.10 20.98 1.14
N ILE A 45 -13.41 19.97 0.61
CA ILE A 45 -12.69 18.98 1.42
C ILE A 45 -11.53 19.64 2.17
N GLU A 46 -10.75 20.49 1.51
CA GLU A 46 -9.64 21.22 2.14
C GLU A 46 -10.13 22.08 3.31
N GLU A 47 -11.22 22.82 3.10
CA GLU A 47 -11.81 23.66 4.13
C GLU A 47 -12.33 22.82 5.31
N ALA A 48 -13.07 21.75 5.04
CA ALA A 48 -13.58 20.85 6.07
C ALA A 48 -12.46 20.18 6.88
N LEU A 49 -11.39 19.74 6.22
CA LEU A 49 -10.23 19.16 6.90
C LEU A 49 -9.51 20.18 7.75
N SER A 50 -9.36 21.41 7.26
CA SER A 50 -8.68 22.49 7.98
C SER A 50 -9.39 22.84 9.29
N ARG A 51 -10.74 22.82 9.32
CA ARG A 51 -11.51 23.01 10.56
C ARG A 51 -11.35 21.88 11.58
N CYS A 52 -11.13 20.66 11.11
CA CYS A 52 -11.01 19.47 11.95
C CYS A 52 -9.58 19.24 12.48
N VAL A 53 -8.58 19.95 11.93
CA VAL A 53 -7.19 19.84 12.38
C VAL A 53 -7.05 20.60 13.70
N PRO A 54 -6.65 19.94 14.80
CA PRO A 54 -6.42 20.64 16.06
C PRO A 54 -5.31 21.70 15.91
N GLU A 55 -5.48 22.86 16.54
CA GLU A 55 -4.50 23.97 16.55
C GLU A 55 -3.19 23.65 17.29
N GLU A 56 -3.03 22.43 17.81
CA GLU A 56 -1.86 22.04 18.60
C GLU A 56 -0.57 22.22 17.80
N SER A 57 0.24 23.19 18.27
CA SER A 57 1.58 23.48 17.80
C SER A 57 2.37 22.18 17.70
N VAL A 58 2.83 21.86 16.49
CA VAL A 58 3.59 20.66 16.17
C VAL A 58 4.69 20.45 17.22
N LEU A 59 4.50 19.50 18.15
CA LEU A 59 5.30 19.37 19.39
C LEU A 59 6.74 18.87 19.18
N LYS A 60 7.25 18.91 17.94
CA LYS A 60 8.67 18.81 17.59
C LYS A 60 8.82 19.20 16.12
N PRO A 61 9.90 19.88 15.72
CA PRO A 61 10.21 20.03 14.31
C PRO A 61 10.53 18.63 13.79
N VAL A 62 9.55 17.97 13.16
CA VAL A 62 9.78 16.71 12.49
C VAL A 62 10.78 17.00 11.38
N VAL A 63 12.02 16.57 11.66
CA VAL A 63 13.19 16.47 10.81
C VAL A 63 12.85 16.66 9.34
N LYS A 64 13.35 17.77 8.76
CA LYS A 64 13.41 18.10 7.32
C LYS A 64 12.59 17.16 6.44
N ILE A 65 11.39 17.59 6.04
CA ILE A 65 10.54 16.97 5.00
C ILE A 65 11.44 16.41 3.88
N PRO A 66 11.77 15.10 3.82
CA PRO A 66 12.62 14.60 2.77
C PRO A 66 11.75 13.83 1.80
N SER A 67 10.91 14.54 1.04
CA SER A 67 10.45 13.98 -0.23
C SER A 67 9.97 15.04 -1.23
N ASP A 68 10.91 15.86 -1.72
CA ASP A 68 10.90 16.37 -3.11
C ASP A 68 11.11 15.25 -4.14
N LYS A 69 10.82 13.99 -3.79
CA LYS A 69 10.59 12.98 -4.81
C LYS A 69 9.20 13.27 -5.34
N LYS A 70 9.12 14.06 -6.41
CA LYS A 70 7.93 14.24 -7.26
C LYS A 70 7.22 12.89 -7.36
N LYS A 71 6.23 12.66 -6.50
CA LYS A 71 5.38 11.48 -6.63
C LYS A 71 4.69 11.66 -7.97
N GLN A 72 4.50 10.56 -8.69
CA GLN A 72 3.78 10.58 -9.94
C GLN A 72 2.38 11.12 -9.64
N ASN A 73 2.14 12.40 -9.93
CA ASN A 73 0.84 13.02 -9.79
C ASN A 73 -0.11 12.22 -10.67
N SER A 74 -0.97 11.43 -10.02
CA SER A 74 -2.08 10.79 -10.71
C SER A 74 -2.94 11.87 -11.35
N LYS A 75 -3.55 11.57 -12.50
CA LYS A 75 -4.37 12.53 -13.25
C LYS A 75 -5.45 13.22 -12.38
N ASN A 76 -5.90 12.54 -11.32
CA ASN A 76 -6.96 13.01 -10.41
C ASN A 76 -6.43 13.09 -8.96
N ALA A 77 -5.18 13.50 -8.76
CA ALA A 77 -4.71 13.81 -7.42
C ALA A 77 -5.42 15.09 -6.91
N PRO A 78 -5.77 15.17 -5.61
CA PRO A 78 -6.32 16.39 -5.03
C PRO A 78 -5.35 17.56 -5.24
N THR A 79 -5.90 18.75 -5.49
CA THR A 79 -5.12 19.97 -5.74
C THR A 79 -4.41 20.52 -4.51
N PHE A 80 -4.96 20.28 -3.32
CA PHE A 80 -4.43 20.77 -2.06
C PHE A 80 -3.38 19.84 -1.44
N ASN A 81 -2.63 20.37 -0.47
CA ASN A 81 -1.51 19.65 0.15
C ASN A 81 -1.98 18.68 1.26
N VAL A 82 -2.44 17.50 0.86
CA VAL A 82 -2.82 16.41 1.77
C VAL A 82 -1.68 16.03 2.73
N SER A 83 -0.42 16.13 2.31
CA SER A 83 0.73 15.74 3.13
C SER A 83 0.91 16.62 4.36
N GLN A 84 0.74 17.93 4.18
CA GLN A 84 0.83 18.89 5.27
C GLN A 84 -0.34 18.74 6.26
N ILE A 85 -1.56 18.55 5.75
CA ILE A 85 -2.75 18.32 6.59
C ILE A 85 -2.58 17.03 7.40
N ALA A 86 -2.17 15.94 6.75
CA ALA A 86 -1.96 14.66 7.42
C ALA A 86 -0.86 14.72 8.47
N LEU A 87 0.24 15.44 8.20
CA LEU A 87 1.32 15.64 9.16
C LEU A 87 0.83 16.41 10.40
N ARG A 88 0.01 17.46 10.21
CA ARG A 88 -0.58 18.20 11.34
C ARG A 88 -1.53 17.33 12.15
N TYR A 89 -2.36 16.54 11.47
CA TYR A 89 -3.39 15.72 12.11
C TYR A 89 -2.83 14.50 12.84
N PHE A 90 -1.95 13.73 12.21
CA PHE A 90 -1.40 12.48 12.74
C PHE A 90 -0.02 12.65 13.39
N GLN A 91 0.55 13.85 13.36
CA GLN A 91 1.89 14.18 13.87
C GLN A 91 3.02 13.32 13.26
N THR A 92 2.75 12.61 12.17
CA THR A 92 3.66 11.66 11.53
C THR A 92 3.52 11.68 10.01
N ASP A 93 4.63 11.44 9.32
CA ASP A 93 4.64 11.39 7.85
C ASP A 93 4.24 10.00 7.33
N LEU A 94 2.94 9.83 7.05
CA LEU A 94 2.41 8.62 6.40
C LEU A 94 2.91 8.44 4.96
N PHE A 95 3.33 9.52 4.29
CA PHE A 95 3.82 9.48 2.92
C PHE A 95 5.24 8.91 2.81
N ALA A 96 5.96 8.76 3.94
CA ALA A 96 7.24 8.07 4.03
C ALA A 96 7.16 6.58 3.62
N ILE A 97 5.99 5.97 3.75
CA ILE A 97 5.71 4.61 3.26
C ILE A 97 5.51 4.69 1.74
N SER A 98 6.45 4.12 0.99
CA SER A 98 6.31 4.02 -0.47
C SER A 98 5.09 3.15 -0.81
N GLY A 99 4.23 3.63 -1.72
CA GLY A 99 2.96 2.98 -2.06
C GLY A 99 1.73 3.52 -1.32
N ILE A 100 1.91 4.39 -0.31
CA ILE A 100 0.81 5.21 0.21
C ILE A 100 0.70 6.49 -0.62
N GLY A 101 -0.50 6.73 -1.16
CA GLY A 101 -0.85 7.92 -1.94
C GLY A 101 -1.95 8.75 -1.27
N ASN A 102 -2.30 9.88 -1.91
CA ASN A 102 -3.25 10.86 -1.36
C ASN A 102 -4.60 10.25 -1.00
N SER A 103 -5.15 9.36 -1.84
CA SER A 103 -6.44 8.71 -1.60
C SER A 103 -6.46 7.85 -0.33
N THR A 104 -5.38 7.12 -0.04
CA THR A 104 -5.26 6.31 1.17
C THR A 104 -5.19 7.18 2.41
N VAL A 105 -4.44 8.27 2.36
CA VAL A 105 -4.30 9.21 3.48
C VAL A 105 -5.60 9.98 3.72
N LEU A 106 -6.24 10.45 2.64
CA LEU A 106 -7.54 11.12 2.73
C LEU A 106 -8.61 10.20 3.32
N CYS A 107 -8.64 8.93 2.89
CA CYS A 107 -9.53 7.92 3.48
C CYS A 107 -9.26 7.74 4.98
N LEU A 108 -8.00 7.70 5.41
CA LEU A 108 -7.66 7.65 6.84
C LEU A 108 -8.13 8.91 7.58
N LEU A 109 -7.88 10.10 7.04
CA LEU A 109 -8.32 11.37 7.66
C LEU A 109 -9.84 11.42 7.84
N THR A 110 -10.61 11.06 6.81
CA THR A 110 -12.07 11.18 6.84
C THR A 110 -12.77 10.08 7.61
N THR A 111 -12.24 8.86 7.60
CA THR A 111 -12.93 7.70 8.20
C THR A 111 -12.39 7.28 9.56
N LEU A 112 -11.13 7.56 9.87
CA LEU A 112 -10.51 7.16 11.14
C LEU A 112 -10.50 8.30 12.15
N GLY A 113 -10.12 9.50 11.73
CA GLY A 113 -9.93 10.63 12.63
C GLY A 113 -9.00 10.34 13.83
N LYS A 114 -9.30 10.91 15.00
CA LYS A 114 -8.57 10.71 16.27
C LYS A 114 -8.86 9.35 16.94
N ASP A 115 -9.79 8.57 16.39
CA ASP A 115 -10.25 7.33 17.02
C ASP A 115 -9.22 6.20 16.98
N ILE A 116 -8.10 6.36 16.27
CA ILE A 116 -7.04 5.37 16.25
C ILE A 116 -6.44 5.10 17.64
N HIS A 117 -6.47 6.10 18.54
CA HIS A 117 -6.01 5.97 19.92
C HIS A 117 -6.96 5.14 20.80
N LYS A 118 -8.20 4.90 20.37
CA LYS A 118 -9.15 4.03 21.09
C LYS A 118 -8.77 2.55 21.00
N PHE A 119 -7.94 2.16 20.02
CA PHE A 119 -7.50 0.78 19.88
C PHE A 119 -6.28 0.50 20.76
N ALA A 120 -6.44 -0.36 21.77
CA ALA A 120 -5.36 -0.75 22.67
C ALA A 120 -4.16 -1.45 21.96
N THR A 121 -4.41 -2.14 20.83
CA THR A 121 -3.34 -2.82 20.09
C THR A 121 -3.50 -2.69 18.58
N ALA A 122 -2.37 -2.75 17.87
CA ALA A 122 -2.34 -2.83 16.40
C ALA A 122 -3.15 -4.02 15.85
N LYS A 123 -3.23 -5.13 16.62
CA LYS A 123 -4.01 -6.31 16.23
C LYS A 123 -5.51 -6.01 16.27
N SER A 124 -5.98 -5.29 17.29
CA SER A 124 -7.37 -4.83 17.40
C SER A 124 -7.73 -3.91 16.23
N PHE A 125 -6.85 -2.97 15.89
CA PHE A 125 -7.03 -2.09 14.73
C PHE A 125 -7.13 -2.88 13.41
N ALA A 126 -6.19 -3.79 13.16
CA ALA A 126 -6.23 -4.62 11.94
C ALA A 126 -7.47 -5.56 11.91
N SER A 127 -7.95 -6.00 13.06
CA SER A 127 -9.16 -6.82 13.19
C SER A 127 -10.41 -6.00 12.88
N TRP A 128 -10.50 -4.77 13.38
CA TRP A 128 -11.59 -3.83 13.06
C TRP A 128 -11.66 -3.54 11.56
N LEU A 129 -10.50 -3.43 10.90
CA LEU A 129 -10.40 -3.32 9.43
C LEU A 129 -10.75 -4.61 8.67
N ARG A 130 -11.03 -5.72 9.36
CA ARG A 130 -11.30 -7.05 8.77
C ARG A 130 -10.16 -7.57 7.89
N LEU A 131 -8.92 -7.19 8.22
CA LEU A 131 -7.69 -7.66 7.55
C LEU A 131 -7.09 -8.91 8.21
N VAL A 132 -7.65 -9.33 9.35
CA VAL A 132 -7.21 -10.49 10.13
C VAL A 132 -8.19 -11.65 9.89
N PRO A 133 -7.70 -12.89 9.65
CA PRO A 133 -8.57 -14.06 9.59
C PRO A 133 -9.30 -14.26 10.92
N ASN A 134 -10.59 -14.58 10.85
CA ASN A 134 -11.38 -14.91 12.03
C ASN A 134 -11.42 -16.43 12.20
N ASN A 135 -10.72 -16.95 13.20
CA ASN A 135 -10.70 -18.37 13.51
C ASN A 135 -11.96 -18.73 14.33
N LYS A 136 -12.96 -19.33 13.68
CA LYS A 136 -14.15 -19.84 14.36
C LYS A 136 -13.82 -21.21 14.95
N ILE A 137 -13.78 -21.34 16.28
CA ILE A 137 -13.45 -22.58 16.98
C ILE A 137 -14.69 -23.07 17.73
N SER A 138 -15.03 -24.34 17.60
CA SER A 138 -16.06 -25.01 18.39
C SER A 138 -15.57 -26.41 18.78
N GLY A 139 -15.77 -26.82 20.03
CA GLY A 139 -15.35 -28.13 20.53
C GLY A 139 -13.86 -28.45 20.29
N GLY A 140 -12.98 -27.44 20.37
CA GLY A 140 -11.53 -27.60 20.14
C GLY A 140 -11.12 -27.73 18.66
N ARG A 141 -12.05 -27.72 17.70
CA ARG A 141 -11.77 -27.77 16.27
C ARG A 141 -12.01 -26.43 15.59
N ILE A 142 -11.18 -26.09 14.61
CA ILE A 142 -11.31 -24.83 13.88
C ILE A 142 -12.24 -25.04 12.67
N LEU A 143 -13.45 -24.48 12.77
CA LEU A 143 -14.51 -24.54 11.77
C LEU A 143 -14.23 -23.64 10.56
N SER A 144 -13.57 -22.51 10.76
CA SER A 144 -13.25 -21.56 9.69
C SER A 144 -12.07 -20.67 10.08
N HIS A 145 -11.29 -20.24 9.09
CA HIS A 145 -10.17 -19.30 9.24
C HIS A 145 -10.21 -18.19 8.18
N ARG A 146 -11.39 -17.95 7.60
CA ARG A 146 -11.54 -17.00 6.49
C ARG A 146 -11.43 -15.57 7.02
N THR A 147 -10.90 -14.68 6.18
CA THR A 147 -11.00 -13.24 6.45
C THR A 147 -12.46 -12.80 6.28
N PRO A 148 -13.03 -12.04 7.23
CA PRO A 148 -14.42 -11.64 7.13
C PRO A 148 -14.69 -10.81 5.88
N ALA A 149 -15.77 -11.13 5.16
CA ALA A 149 -16.29 -10.26 4.12
C ALA A 149 -16.82 -8.94 4.75
N GLY A 150 -16.71 -7.83 4.02
CA GLY A 150 -17.22 -6.54 4.46
C GLY A 150 -16.60 -5.35 3.73
N LYS A 151 -17.30 -4.22 3.76
CA LYS A 151 -16.90 -2.96 3.15
C LYS A 151 -16.22 -2.08 4.20
N SER A 152 -14.89 -2.14 4.29
CA SER A 152 -14.10 -1.14 5.00
C SER A 152 -13.34 -0.32 3.96
N TYR A 153 -13.63 0.98 3.90
CA TYR A 153 -12.97 1.90 2.95
C TYR A 153 -11.46 1.96 3.20
N ILE A 154 -11.03 2.00 4.46
CA ILE A 154 -9.61 1.96 4.85
C ILE A 154 -8.99 0.64 4.39
N ALA A 155 -9.63 -0.50 4.65
CA ALA A 155 -9.08 -1.80 4.24
C ALA A 155 -8.93 -1.89 2.72
N THR A 156 -9.89 -1.36 1.96
CA THR A 156 -9.79 -1.29 0.49
C THR A 156 -8.64 -0.39 0.04
N ALA A 157 -8.50 0.80 0.62
CA ALA A 157 -7.39 1.69 0.32
C ALA A 157 -6.02 1.07 0.64
N LEU A 158 -5.91 0.36 1.77
CA LEU A 158 -4.70 -0.37 2.15
C LEU A 158 -4.42 -1.56 1.24
N ARG A 159 -5.44 -2.26 0.73
CA ARG A 159 -5.26 -3.32 -0.29
C ARG A 159 -4.77 -2.74 -1.61
N GLN A 160 -5.26 -1.58 -2.03
CA GLN A 160 -4.76 -0.90 -3.23
C GLN A 160 -3.30 -0.46 -3.07
N ALA A 161 -2.95 0.13 -1.92
CA ALA A 161 -1.57 0.45 -1.57
C ALA A 161 -0.67 -0.80 -1.56
N ALA A 162 -1.14 -1.89 -0.95
CA ALA A 162 -0.42 -3.17 -0.93
C ALA A 162 -0.23 -3.78 -2.32
N ASN A 163 -1.22 -3.65 -3.21
CA ASN A 163 -1.12 -4.11 -4.59
C ASN A 163 -0.09 -3.30 -5.38
N SER A 164 -0.06 -1.97 -5.20
CA SER A 164 0.96 -1.09 -5.77
C SER A 164 2.36 -1.48 -5.29
N ILE A 165 2.53 -1.71 -3.99
CA ILE A 165 3.79 -2.18 -3.38
C ILE A 165 4.23 -3.52 -3.96
N GLY A 166 3.30 -4.46 -4.16
CA GLY A 166 3.60 -5.77 -4.76
C GLY A 166 4.12 -5.68 -6.20
N ASN A 167 3.83 -4.59 -6.92
CA ASN A 167 4.35 -4.32 -8.26
C ASN A 167 5.69 -3.57 -8.24
N GLN A 168 6.10 -3.01 -7.10
CA GLN A 168 7.39 -2.32 -6.96
C GLN A 168 8.50 -3.32 -6.65
N ALA A 169 9.47 -3.47 -7.55
CA ALA A 169 10.60 -4.39 -7.37
C ALA A 169 11.43 -4.07 -6.11
N ASN A 170 11.73 -2.79 -5.87
CA ASN A 170 12.68 -2.34 -4.84
C ASN A 170 12.02 -1.83 -3.55
N HIS A 171 10.87 -2.40 -3.16
CA HIS A 171 10.17 -2.02 -1.93
C HIS A 171 10.57 -2.89 -0.72
N GLU A 172 10.67 -2.33 0.48
CA GLU A 172 11.10 -3.07 1.69
C GLU A 172 10.11 -4.18 2.09
N LEU A 173 8.85 -4.07 1.71
CA LEU A 173 7.81 -5.09 1.94
C LEU A 173 7.69 -6.11 0.81
N ASN A 174 8.42 -5.95 -0.29
CA ASN A 174 8.31 -6.86 -1.44
C ASN A 174 8.72 -8.32 -1.11
N PRO A 175 9.80 -8.59 -0.35
CA PRO A 175 10.15 -9.96 0.04
C PRO A 175 9.03 -10.64 0.84
N PHE A 176 8.38 -9.91 1.74
CA PHE A 176 7.20 -10.38 2.47
C PHE A 176 6.02 -10.68 1.53
N PHE A 177 5.72 -9.77 0.59
CA PHE A 177 4.65 -9.94 -0.39
C PHE A 177 4.89 -11.19 -1.25
N LYS A 178 6.07 -11.30 -1.88
CA LYS A 178 6.44 -12.45 -2.74
C LYS A 178 6.37 -13.78 -2.01
N ARG A 179 6.88 -13.83 -0.77
CA ARG A 179 6.83 -15.05 0.05
C ARG A 179 5.40 -15.53 0.30
N ILE A 180 4.47 -14.61 0.53
CA ILE A 180 3.06 -14.98 0.75
C ILE A 180 2.38 -15.28 -0.59
N ALA A 181 2.69 -14.54 -1.64
CA ALA A 181 2.15 -14.77 -2.98
C ALA A 181 2.52 -16.16 -3.49
N TYR A 182 3.76 -16.60 -3.27
CA TYR A 182 4.22 -17.94 -3.60
C TYR A 182 3.47 -19.04 -2.83
N LYS A 183 3.14 -18.80 -1.55
CA LYS A 183 2.49 -19.82 -0.70
C LYS A 183 0.97 -19.88 -0.80
N LYS A 184 0.30 -18.74 -1.02
CA LYS A 184 -1.17 -18.60 -0.90
C LYS A 184 -1.81 -17.83 -2.05
N GLY A 185 -1.04 -17.46 -3.07
CA GLY A 185 -1.52 -16.65 -4.19
C GLY A 185 -1.54 -15.15 -3.91
N ARG A 186 -1.72 -14.38 -4.99
CA ARG A 186 -1.60 -12.91 -4.99
C ARG A 186 -2.64 -12.23 -4.10
N VAL A 187 -3.89 -12.66 -4.13
CA VAL A 187 -4.99 -12.05 -3.36
C VAL A 187 -4.73 -12.14 -1.85
N ALA A 188 -4.23 -13.29 -1.39
CA ALA A 188 -3.84 -13.49 0.00
C ALA A 188 -2.63 -12.61 0.37
N ALA A 189 -1.67 -12.45 -0.53
CA ALA A 189 -0.51 -11.57 -0.34
C ALA A 189 -0.90 -10.09 -0.20
N ILE A 190 -1.83 -9.61 -1.02
CA ILE A 190 -2.38 -8.25 -0.93
C ILE A 190 -3.00 -8.04 0.45
N THR A 191 -3.87 -8.95 0.89
CA THR A 191 -4.55 -8.81 2.19
C THR A 191 -3.57 -8.88 3.36
N ALA A 192 -2.60 -9.80 3.33
CA ALA A 192 -1.60 -9.91 4.37
C ALA A 192 -0.66 -8.70 4.42
N THR A 193 -0.33 -8.12 3.27
CA THR A 193 0.49 -6.90 3.18
C THR A 193 -0.30 -5.69 3.64
N ALA A 194 -1.58 -5.58 3.29
CA ALA A 194 -2.49 -4.56 3.84
C ALA A 194 -2.58 -4.66 5.38
N ARG A 195 -2.67 -5.86 5.95
CA ARG A 195 -2.59 -6.07 7.41
C ARG A 195 -1.27 -5.56 7.98
N LYS A 196 -0.15 -5.84 7.32
CA LYS A 196 1.19 -5.36 7.74
C LYS A 196 1.27 -3.84 7.69
N LEU A 197 0.72 -3.21 6.65
CA LEU A 197 0.59 -1.75 6.54
C LEU A 197 -0.27 -1.15 7.66
N ALA A 198 -1.42 -1.75 7.97
CA ALA A 198 -2.27 -1.28 9.07
C ALA A 198 -1.53 -1.27 10.41
N VAL A 199 -0.72 -2.30 10.68
CA VAL A 199 0.11 -2.37 11.90
C VAL A 199 1.21 -1.30 11.89
N ILE A 200 1.85 -1.06 10.75
CA ILE A 200 2.87 -0.01 10.61
C ILE A 200 2.24 1.36 10.87
N ILE A 201 1.11 1.67 10.22
CA ILE A 201 0.41 2.95 10.37
C ILE A 201 -0.03 3.16 11.82
N TRP A 202 -0.60 2.13 12.46
CA TRP A 202 -0.99 2.21 13.87
C TRP A 202 0.21 2.51 14.77
N ASN A 203 1.35 1.83 14.58
CA ASN A 203 2.56 2.09 15.36
C ASN A 203 3.11 3.50 15.12
N MET A 204 3.11 3.97 13.87
CA MET A 204 3.57 5.32 13.53
C MET A 204 2.74 6.35 14.28
N ILE A 205 1.41 6.26 14.21
CA ILE A 205 0.52 7.27 14.82
C ILE A 205 0.51 7.16 16.36
N THR A 206 0.43 5.95 16.92
CA THR A 206 0.30 5.79 18.38
C THR A 206 1.62 5.97 19.13
N LYS A 207 2.75 5.57 18.54
CA LYS A 207 4.08 5.70 19.17
C LYS A 207 4.84 6.93 18.72
N MET A 208 4.32 7.68 17.76
CA MET A 208 4.98 8.83 17.12
C MET A 208 6.38 8.49 16.57
N GLU A 209 6.55 7.25 16.08
CA GLU A 209 7.81 6.78 15.50
C GLU A 209 7.76 6.92 13.97
N PRO A 210 8.81 7.50 13.34
CA PRO A 210 8.86 7.61 11.89
C PRO A 210 9.00 6.23 11.22
N TYR A 211 8.61 6.12 9.95
CA TYR A 211 8.71 4.87 9.19
C TYR A 211 10.18 4.44 8.99
N GLN A 212 10.60 3.38 9.70
CA GLN A 212 11.97 2.88 9.66
C GLN A 212 12.18 1.77 8.61
N LYS A 213 12.62 2.15 7.41
CA LYS A 213 12.94 1.23 6.30
C LYS A 213 13.99 0.18 6.66
N THR A 214 15.00 0.58 7.42
CA THR A 214 16.12 -0.30 7.82
C THR A 214 15.66 -1.46 8.70
N GLN A 215 14.73 -1.21 9.63
CA GLN A 215 14.20 -2.25 10.52
C GLN A 215 13.46 -3.34 9.73
N LEU A 216 12.72 -2.97 8.69
CA LEU A 216 12.01 -3.94 7.84
C LEU A 216 12.98 -4.85 7.08
N LYS A 217 14.04 -4.28 6.50
CA LYS A 217 15.10 -5.06 5.83
C LYS A 217 15.80 -6.00 6.80
N ALA A 218 16.10 -5.54 8.01
CA ALA A 218 16.72 -6.36 9.06
C ALA A 218 15.82 -7.54 9.47
N ASN A 219 14.52 -7.31 9.62
CA ASN A 219 13.55 -8.37 9.92
C ASN A 219 13.49 -9.42 8.82
N ASP A 220 13.50 -9.01 7.55
CA ASP A 220 13.53 -9.93 6.42
C ASP A 220 14.83 -10.76 6.41
N GLN A 221 15.99 -10.15 6.66
CA GLN A 221 17.26 -10.87 6.81
C GLN A 221 17.23 -11.88 7.97
N ARG A 222 16.65 -11.52 9.12
CA ARG A 222 16.47 -12.44 10.26
C ARG A 222 15.61 -13.64 9.86
N THR A 223 14.52 -13.42 9.12
CA THR A 223 13.69 -14.54 8.63
C THR A 223 14.42 -15.43 7.63
N LYS A 224 15.26 -14.85 6.75
CA LYS A 224 16.12 -15.63 5.84
C LYS A 224 17.12 -16.48 6.62
N LYS A 225 17.81 -15.90 7.61
CA LYS A 225 18.75 -16.62 8.49
C LYS A 225 18.07 -17.76 9.25
N ALA A 226 16.87 -17.53 9.79
CA ALA A 226 16.08 -18.57 10.45
C ALA A 226 15.70 -19.71 9.49
N GLY A 227 15.34 -19.38 8.24
CA GLY A 227 15.09 -20.37 7.19
C GLY A 227 16.31 -21.22 6.87
N ILE A 228 17.49 -20.60 6.74
CA ILE A 228 18.76 -21.33 6.52
C ILE A 228 19.05 -22.28 7.68
N ARG A 229 18.89 -21.83 8.93
CA ARG A 229 19.06 -22.70 10.11
C ARG A 229 18.09 -23.88 10.11
N GLN A 230 16.85 -23.68 9.64
CA GLN A 230 15.88 -24.76 9.52
C GLN A 230 16.30 -25.78 8.44
N VAL A 231 16.83 -25.31 7.31
CA VAL A 231 17.36 -26.19 6.25
C VAL A 231 18.57 -26.97 6.78
N GLN A 232 19.52 -26.31 7.45
CA GLN A 232 20.68 -26.98 8.05
C GLN A 232 20.27 -28.10 9.03
N ARG A 233 19.26 -27.86 9.87
CA ARG A 233 18.73 -28.90 10.77
C ARG A 233 18.11 -30.08 10.02
N ARG A 234 17.46 -29.83 8.88
CA ARG A 234 16.88 -30.90 8.06
C ARG A 234 17.95 -31.70 7.33
N LEU A 235 19.01 -31.03 6.85
CA LEU A 235 20.16 -31.70 6.25
C LEU A 235 20.86 -32.61 7.27
N ALA A 236 21.09 -32.10 8.49
CA ALA A 236 21.67 -32.89 9.57
C ALA A 236 20.77 -34.07 10.00
N ALA A 237 19.45 -33.92 9.96
CA ALA A 237 18.53 -35.02 10.27
C ALA A 237 18.47 -36.13 9.20
N LEU A 238 19.02 -35.86 8.00
CA LEU A 238 19.05 -36.78 6.87
C LEU A 238 20.45 -37.35 6.61
N ASP A 239 21.45 -37.01 7.45
CA ASP A 239 22.87 -37.36 7.29
C ASP A 239 23.45 -37.07 5.89
N LEU A 240 22.91 -36.06 5.20
CA LEU A 240 23.34 -35.69 3.86
C LEU A 240 24.75 -35.10 3.86
N SER A 241 25.64 -35.67 3.07
CA SER A 241 27.01 -35.15 2.90
C SER A 241 27.04 -33.95 1.94
N GLN A 242 28.13 -33.18 2.00
CA GLN A 242 28.31 -32.02 1.10
C GLN A 242 28.39 -32.45 -0.37
N ASP A 243 28.92 -33.64 -0.64
CA ASP A 243 29.04 -34.21 -1.99
C ASP A 243 27.68 -34.67 -2.53
N GLU A 244 26.82 -35.26 -1.70
CA GLU A 244 25.44 -35.63 -2.07
C GLU A 244 24.56 -34.42 -2.36
N LEU A 245 24.80 -33.29 -1.70
CA LEU A 245 24.12 -32.05 -2.02
C LEU A 245 24.55 -31.51 -3.38
N ILE A 246 25.84 -31.56 -3.70
CA ILE A 246 26.37 -31.12 -4.99
C ILE A 246 25.77 -31.96 -6.13
N THR A 247 25.66 -33.28 -5.95
CA THR A 247 25.04 -34.17 -6.96
C THR A 247 23.53 -33.96 -7.12
N LEU A 248 22.82 -33.68 -6.03
CA LEU A 248 21.39 -33.31 -6.08
C LEU A 248 21.16 -32.01 -6.87
N PHE A 249 21.97 -30.98 -6.62
CA PHE A 249 21.84 -29.71 -7.32
C PHE A 249 22.28 -29.80 -8.79
N SER A 250 23.33 -30.56 -9.12
CA SER A 250 23.76 -30.75 -10.51
C SER A 250 22.68 -31.44 -11.36
N ASN A 251 21.99 -32.44 -10.82
CA ASN A 251 20.91 -33.16 -11.53
C ASN A 251 19.63 -32.32 -11.68
N SER A 252 19.35 -31.39 -10.76
CA SER A 252 18.18 -30.51 -10.84
C SER A 252 18.27 -29.42 -11.93
N SER A 253 19.47 -29.17 -12.45
CA SER A 253 19.74 -28.16 -13.49
C SER A 253 19.28 -28.56 -14.89
N PHE A 254 18.84 -29.81 -15.10
CA PHE A 254 18.56 -30.38 -16.43
C PHE A 254 17.08 -30.64 -16.76
N SER A 255 16.12 -30.15 -15.94
CA SER A 255 14.68 -30.37 -16.18
C SER A 255 13.85 -29.10 -16.43
N ASN A 256 14.44 -28.10 -17.10
CA ASN A 256 13.67 -27.03 -17.75
C ASN A 256 14.09 -26.95 -19.22
N SER A 257 13.59 -27.89 -20.01
CA SER A 257 13.50 -27.84 -21.48
C SER A 257 12.04 -27.72 -21.86
#